data_AF-A0A2T5ITM1-F1
#
_entry.id   AF-A0A2T5ITM1-F1
#
_cell.length_a   1.000
_cell.length_b   1.000
_cell.length_c   1.000
_cell.angle_alpha   90.00
_cell.angle_beta   90.00
_cell.angle_gamma   90.00
#
_symmetry.space_group_name_H-M   'P 1'
#
loop_
_entity.id
_entity.type
_entity.pdbx_description
1 polymer ?
#
loop_
_entity_poly.entity_id
_entity_poly.type
_entity_poly.pdbx_seq_one_letter_code
_entity_poly.pdbx_strand_id
1 'polypeptide(L)'
;MQAKLKAAFKEELDKGKGLLASGKNEQAFYHLERAHILGQRNYVPHVISHYWMLRAGLKTGDIQEVLGQIIRIIGSAGSLIGKVPLGNSGRAKVSPVKPMPIPEDLKQYFE
;
A
#
# COMPACT_ATOMS: atom_id res chain seq x y z
N MET A 1 0.90 11.86 -10.66
CA MET A 1 0.86 12.14 -9.21
C MET A 1 1.29 13.58 -8.92
N GLN A 2 0.51 14.35 -8.16
CA GLN A 2 0.89 15.70 -7.69
C GLN A 2 2.12 15.65 -6.75
N ALA A 3 2.88 16.74 -6.66
CA ALA A 3 4.14 16.78 -5.90
C ALA A 3 3.96 16.48 -4.40
N LYS A 4 2.95 17.07 -3.74
CA LYS A 4 2.66 16.83 -2.31
C LYS A 4 2.31 15.35 -2.04
N LEU A 5 1.42 14.77 -2.85
CA LEU A 5 1.06 13.35 -2.78
C LEU A 5 2.28 12.44 -3.01
N LYS A 6 3.15 12.78 -3.97
CA LYS A 6 4.38 12.04 -4.23
C LYS A 6 5.33 12.05 -3.04
N ALA A 7 5.47 13.19 -2.36
CA ALA A 7 6.31 13.33 -1.18
C ALA A 7 5.77 12.49 -0.01
N ALA A 8 4.47 12.59 0.28
CA ALA A 8 3.82 11.81 1.33
C ALA A 8 3.92 10.30 1.07
N PHE A 9 3.68 9.87 -0.18
CA PHE A 9 3.88 8.48 -0.59
C PHE A 9 5.30 7.99 -0.30
N LYS A 10 6.31 8.76 -0.70
CA LYS A 10 7.72 8.40 -0.51
C LYS A 10 8.07 8.32 0.97
N GLU A 11 7.58 9.26 1.78
CA GLU A 11 7.80 9.29 3.21
C GLU A 11 7.27 8.03 3.90
N GLU A 12 6.00 7.70 3.67
CA GLU A 12 5.38 6.48 4.22
C GLU A 12 6.10 5.22 3.73
N LEU A 13 6.42 5.15 2.44
CA LEU A 13 7.13 4.01 1.88
C LEU A 13 8.51 3.82 2.51
N ASP A 14 9.29 4.89 2.68
CA ASP A 14 10.65 4.81 3.23
C ASP A 14 10.63 4.50 4.74
N LYS A 15 9.67 5.02 5.50
CA LYS A 15 9.43 4.59 6.89
C LYS A 15 9.11 3.10 6.96
N GLY A 16 8.20 2.62 6.11
CA GLY A 16 7.84 1.21 6.01
C GLY A 16 9.04 0.31 5.72
N LYS A 17 9.89 0.68 4.75
CA LYS A 17 11.13 -0.04 4.43
C LYS A 17 12.10 -0.08 5.61
N GLY A 18 12.35 1.06 6.28
CA GLY A 18 13.29 1.15 7.39
C GLY A 18 12.85 0.32 8.59
N LEU A 19 11.56 0.36 8.92
CA LEU A 19 10.95 -0.45 9.98
C LEU A 19 10.98 -1.94 9.64
N LEU A 20 10.69 -2.28 8.38
CA LEU A 20 10.78 -3.65 7.91
C LEU A 20 12.22 -4.16 8.03
N ALA A 21 13.21 -3.38 7.60
CA ALA A 21 14.63 -3.74 7.75
C ALA A 21 14.99 -3.99 9.22
N SER A 22 14.49 -3.14 10.13
CA SER A 22 14.70 -3.22 11.58
C SER A 22 13.88 -4.31 12.30
N GLY A 23 13.09 -5.11 11.59
CA GLY A 23 12.27 -6.18 12.16
C GLY A 23 11.00 -5.72 12.87
N LYS A 24 10.65 -4.43 12.81
CA LYS A 24 9.44 -3.86 13.41
C LYS A 24 8.24 -4.04 12.46
N ASN A 25 7.84 -5.29 12.26
CA ASN A 25 6.97 -5.69 11.15
C ASN A 25 5.57 -5.06 11.19
N GLU A 26 4.93 -4.97 12.34
CA GLU A 26 3.59 -4.34 12.46
C GLU A 26 3.63 -2.85 12.09
N GLN A 27 4.64 -2.13 12.59
CA GLN A 27 4.86 -0.72 12.27
C GLN A 27 5.21 -0.55 10.79
N ALA A 28 5.97 -1.49 10.21
CA ALA A 28 6.23 -1.49 8.78
C ALA A 28 4.94 -1.61 7.97
N PHE A 29 4.06 -2.56 8.31
CA PHE A 29 2.77 -2.70 7.64
C PHE A 29 1.91 -1.44 7.77
N TYR A 30 1.84 -0.81 8.95
CA TYR A 30 1.13 0.45 9.12
C TYR A 30 1.55 1.51 8.07
N HIS A 31 2.85 1.71 7.89
CA HIS A 31 3.36 2.67 6.92
C HIS A 31 3.19 2.20 5.47
N LEU A 32 3.32 0.89 5.19
CA LEU A 32 3.10 0.35 3.85
C LEU A 32 1.63 0.45 3.41
N GLU A 33 0.67 0.23 4.32
CA GLU A 33 -0.76 0.40 4.07
C GLU A 33 -1.10 1.85 3.69
N ARG A 34 -0.47 2.81 4.37
CA ARG A 34 -0.62 4.24 4.08
C ARG A 34 0.03 4.64 2.76
N ALA A 35 1.23 4.12 2.47
CA ALA A 35 1.87 4.28 1.17
C ALA A 35 0.99 3.70 0.04
N HIS A 36 0.38 2.53 0.26
CA HIS A 36 -0.58 1.96 -0.67
C HIS A 36 -1.76 2.91 -0.90
N ILE A 37 -2.44 3.39 0.15
CA ILE A 37 -3.57 4.35 0.05
C ILE A 37 -3.18 5.57 -0.79
N LEU A 38 -2.06 6.22 -0.48
CA LEU A 38 -1.54 7.38 -1.22
C LEU A 38 -1.19 7.05 -2.68
N GLY A 39 -0.68 5.84 -2.92
CA GLY A 39 -0.32 5.35 -4.23
C GLY A 39 -1.50 4.85 -5.06
N GLN A 40 -2.70 4.66 -4.48
CA GLN A 40 -3.77 3.85 -5.08
C GLN A 40 -4.14 4.24 -6.51
N ARG A 41 -4.25 5.55 -6.81
CA ARG A 41 -4.62 6.08 -8.13
C ARG A 41 -3.45 6.16 -9.13
N ASN A 42 -2.25 5.75 -8.75
CA ASN A 42 -1.05 5.82 -9.58
C ASN A 42 -0.42 4.43 -9.70
N TYR A 43 -0.45 3.84 -10.90
CA TYR A 43 -0.04 2.44 -11.13
C TYR A 43 1.34 2.09 -10.54
N VAL A 44 2.38 2.87 -10.81
CA VAL A 44 3.74 2.57 -10.32
C VAL A 44 3.82 2.63 -8.78
N PRO A 45 3.40 3.71 -8.09
CA PRO A 45 3.28 3.73 -6.63
C PRO A 45 2.45 2.59 -6.03
N HIS A 46 1.34 2.23 -6.68
CA HIS A 46 0.46 1.14 -6.26
C HIS A 46 1.21 -0.21 -6.27
N VAL A 47 1.83 -0.56 -7.40
CA VAL A 47 2.60 -1.81 -7.55
C VAL A 47 3.79 -1.85 -6.60
N ILE A 48 4.51 -0.73 -6.42
CA ILE A 48 5.63 -0.63 -5.46
C ILE A 48 5.16 -0.93 -4.03
N SER A 49 3.98 -0.43 -3.64
CA SER A 49 3.43 -0.69 -2.31
C SER A 49 3.14 -2.18 -2.10
N HIS A 50 2.51 -2.83 -3.07
CA HIS A 50 2.27 -4.28 -3.02
C HIS A 50 3.56 -5.09 -3.04
N TYR A 51 4.57 -4.67 -3.80
CA TYR A 51 5.90 -5.30 -3.76
C TYR A 51 6.52 -5.25 -2.35
N TRP A 52 6.41 -4.12 -1.65
CA TRP A 52 6.95 -4.03 -0.29
C TRP A 52 6.10 -4.77 0.75
N MET A 53 4.78 -4.84 0.57
CA MET A 53 3.93 -5.72 1.38
C MET A 53 4.25 -7.21 1.14
N LEU A 54 4.55 -7.60 -0.10
CA LEU A 54 5.02 -8.95 -0.44
C LEU A 54 6.33 -9.26 0.28
N ARG A 55 7.29 -8.34 0.24
CA ARG A 55 8.55 -8.44 0.99
C ARG A 55 8.31 -8.55 2.50
N ALA A 56 7.34 -7.81 3.04
CA ALA A 56 6.96 -7.90 4.43
C ALA A 56 6.37 -9.28 4.79
N GLY A 57 5.45 -9.81 3.97
CA GLY A 57 4.92 -11.16 4.12
C GLY A 57 5.99 -12.26 4.08
N LEU A 58 6.96 -12.14 3.16
CA LEU A 58 8.11 -13.05 3.11
C LEU A 58 8.96 -12.96 4.39
N LYS A 59 9.19 -11.75 4.92
CA LYS A 59 9.98 -11.54 6.14
C LYS A 59 9.27 -12.05 7.40
N THR A 60 7.95 -12.00 7.45
CA THR A 60 7.16 -12.48 8.60
C THR A 60 6.76 -13.95 8.50
N GLY A 61 7.00 -14.60 7.34
CA GLY A 61 6.49 -15.95 7.07
C GLY A 61 4.96 -16.01 6.86
N ASP A 62 4.32 -14.88 6.55
CA ASP A 62 2.87 -14.82 6.31
C ASP A 62 2.56 -15.22 4.85
N ILE A 63 2.33 -16.51 4.63
CA ILE A 63 2.05 -17.09 3.30
C ILE A 63 0.75 -16.51 2.72
N GLN A 64 -0.25 -16.22 3.56
CA GLN A 64 -1.50 -15.62 3.10
C GLN A 64 -1.24 -14.22 2.54
N GLU A 65 -0.41 -13.43 3.21
CA GLU A 65 0.02 -12.12 2.71
C GLU A 65 0.79 -12.25 1.40
N VAL A 66 1.75 -13.17 1.32
CA VAL A 66 2.56 -13.39 0.11
C VAL A 66 1.68 -13.69 -1.12
N LEU A 67 0.77 -14.67 -1.01
CA LEU A 67 -0.11 -15.04 -2.11
C LEU A 67 -1.08 -13.91 -2.49
N GLY A 68 -1.65 -13.23 -1.48
CA GLY A 68 -2.53 -12.09 -1.71
C GLY A 68 -1.83 -10.95 -2.45
N GLN A 69 -0.59 -10.62 -2.09
CA GLN A 69 0.17 -9.56 -2.75
C GLN A 69 0.54 -9.90 -4.19
N ILE A 70 0.86 -11.16 -4.51
CA ILE A 70 1.08 -11.60 -5.91
C ILE A 70 -0.18 -11.35 -6.76
N ILE A 71 -1.36 -11.75 -6.25
CA ILE A 71 -2.64 -11.53 -6.93
C ILE A 71 -2.90 -10.02 -7.10
N ARG A 72 -2.64 -9.22 -6.06
CA ARG A 72 -2.88 -7.78 -6.12
C ARG A 72 -1.92 -7.03 -7.07
N ILE A 73 -0.68 -7.47 -7.22
CA ILE A 73 0.25 -6.92 -8.22
C ILE A 73 -0.31 -7.14 -9.63
N ILE A 74 -0.79 -8.35 -9.93
CA ILE A 74 -1.43 -8.66 -11.22
C ILE A 74 -2.71 -7.83 -11.40
N GLY A 75 -3.53 -7.72 -10.34
CA GLY A 75 -4.78 -6.95 -10.33
C GLY A 75 -4.63 -5.42 -10.29
N SER A 76 -3.41 -4.89 -10.14
CA SER A 76 -3.15 -3.45 -10.01
C SER A 76 -3.49 -2.64 -11.27
N ALA A 77 -3.79 -3.31 -12.40
CA ALA A 77 -4.19 -2.67 -13.65
C ALA A 77 -5.37 -1.71 -13.51
N GLY A 78 -6.28 -1.91 -12.55
CA GLY A 78 -7.38 -0.98 -12.24
C GLY A 78 -6.91 0.45 -11.90
N SER A 79 -5.68 0.59 -11.41
CA SER A 79 -5.05 1.88 -11.11
C SER A 79 -4.78 2.73 -12.36
N LEU A 80 -4.64 2.10 -13.53
CA LEU A 80 -4.41 2.81 -14.80
C LEU A 80 -5.61 3.64 -15.23
N ILE A 81 -6.82 3.21 -14.87
CA ILE A 81 -8.08 3.88 -15.19
C ILE A 81 -8.70 4.59 -13.98
N GLY A 82 -7.95 4.74 -12.89
CA GLY A 82 -8.37 5.44 -11.67
C GLY A 82 -9.49 4.75 -10.86
N LYS A 83 -9.93 3.54 -11.26
CA LYS A 83 -10.96 2.77 -10.57
C LYS A 83 -10.33 1.92 -9.48
N VAL A 84 -10.28 2.47 -8.27
CA VAL A 84 -9.69 1.82 -7.09
C VAL A 84 -10.59 2.01 -5.87
N PRO A 85 -10.66 1.03 -4.96
CA PRO A 85 -11.41 1.17 -3.71
C PRO A 85 -10.61 2.03 -2.75
N LEU A 86 -10.88 3.34 -2.78
CA LEU A 86 -10.19 4.33 -1.96
C LEU A 86 -10.18 3.92 -0.47
N GLY A 87 -9.04 4.15 0.16
CA GLY A 87 -8.80 3.86 1.57
C GLY A 87 -8.56 2.38 1.88
N ASN A 88 -8.72 1.46 0.92
CA ASN A 88 -8.38 0.05 1.13
C ASN A 88 -6.91 -0.07 1.56
N SER A 89 -6.62 -0.84 2.62
CA SER A 89 -5.26 -0.94 3.16
C SER A 89 -4.31 -1.73 2.27
N GLY A 90 -4.80 -2.52 1.30
CA GLY A 90 -3.96 -3.34 0.44
C GLY A 90 -3.63 -4.71 1.01
N ARG A 91 -3.95 -4.98 2.28
CA ARG A 91 -3.66 -6.26 2.96
C ARG A 91 -4.39 -7.44 2.34
N ALA A 92 -3.75 -8.61 2.32
CA ALA A 92 -4.32 -9.83 1.78
C ALA A 92 -5.59 -10.32 2.52
N LYS A 93 -5.70 -10.01 3.81
CA LYS A 93 -6.87 -10.35 4.65
C LYS A 93 -8.08 -9.45 4.40
N VAL A 94 -7.92 -8.39 3.61
CA VAL A 94 -8.99 -7.46 3.24
C VAL A 94 -9.41 -7.74 1.80
N SER A 95 -10.72 -7.73 1.52
CA SER A 95 -11.22 -7.85 0.14
C SER A 95 -10.65 -6.74 -0.75
N PRO A 96 -10.18 -7.05 -1.97
CA PRO A 96 -9.56 -6.07 -2.86
C PRO A 96 -10.53 -5.03 -3.42
N VAL A 97 -11.84 -5.27 -3.33
CA VAL A 97 -12.89 -4.35 -3.82
C VAL A 97 -13.61 -3.61 -2.70
N LYS A 98 -13.24 -3.85 -1.43
CA LYS A 98 -13.87 -3.21 -0.27
C LYS A 98 -13.37 -1.76 -0.11
N PRO A 99 -14.22 -0.73 -0.28
CA PRO A 99 -13.86 0.62 0.09
C PRO A 99 -13.68 0.72 1.61
N MET A 100 -12.80 1.60 2.06
CA MET A 100 -12.55 1.83 3.49
C MET A 100 -12.38 3.33 3.73
N PRO A 101 -12.62 3.82 4.96
CA PRO A 101 -12.33 5.21 5.29
C PRO A 101 -10.86 5.54 5.04
N ILE A 102 -10.59 6.67 4.40
CA ILE A 102 -9.23 7.22 4.28
C ILE A 102 -8.83 7.74 5.68
N PRO A 103 -7.63 7.40 6.20
CA PRO A 103 -7.12 7.99 7.43
C PRO A 103 -7.17 9.52 7.39
N GLU A 104 -7.58 10.15 8.49
CA GLU A 104 -7.91 11.58 8.54
C GLU A 104 -6.77 12.46 8.00
N ASP A 105 -5.55 12.14 8.40
CA ASP A 105 -4.34 12.86 8.02
C ASP A 105 -3.94 12.71 6.54
N LEU A 106 -4.52 11.71 5.85
CA LEU A 106 -4.30 11.47 4.42
C LEU A 106 -5.36 12.11 3.52
N LYS A 107 -6.52 12.53 4.06
CA LYS A 107 -7.64 13.07 3.26
C LYS A 107 -7.24 14.26 2.39
N GLN A 108 -6.37 15.14 2.93
CA GLN A 108 -5.83 16.33 2.26
C GLN A 108 -5.14 16.05 0.90
N TYR A 109 -4.83 14.78 0.58
CA TYR A 109 -4.20 14.42 -0.69
C TYR A 109 -5.17 13.89 -1.75
N PHE A 110 -6.45 13.75 -1.42
CA PHE A 110 -7.50 13.21 -2.31
C PHE A 110 -8.53 14.24 -2.74
N GLU A 111 -8.39 15.49 -2.28
CA GLU A 111 -9.14 16.67 -2.71
C GLU A 111 -8.66 17.23 -4.05
#